data_AF-A0A848NPX3-F1
#
_entry.id   AF-A0A848NPX3-F1
#
_cell.length_a   1.000
_cell.length_b   1.000
_cell.length_c   1.000
_cell.angle_alpha   90.00
_cell.angle_beta   90.00
_cell.angle_gamma   90.00
#
_symmetry.space_group_name_H-M   'P 1'
#
loop_
_entity.id
_entity.type
_entity.pdbx_description
1 polymer ?
#
loop_
_entity_poly.entity_id
_entity_poly.type
_entity_poly.pdbx_seq_one_letter_code
_entity_poly.pdbx_strand_id
1 'polypeptide(L)'
;MAAFAEEPRMSVPTAPVVPSAPAVPEKIVIVLAATLGVGQAANVSACLAAGLAAALPGWAGPPLRDPDGMPSPAIPHPPIIVPAAAPVRLAQCRPPPPPPPPEDARTAGLQAPSRHAP
;
A
#
# COMPACT_ATOMS: atom_id res chain seq x y z
N MET A 1 -43.24 -5.78 -47.31
CA MET A 1 -41.79 -5.68 -47.06
C MET A 1 -41.64 -5.04 -45.69
N ALA A 2 -41.12 -5.78 -44.71
CA ALA A 2 -41.26 -5.50 -43.28
C ALA A 2 -40.31 -4.41 -42.77
N ALA A 3 -40.81 -3.55 -41.88
CA ALA A 3 -40.04 -2.58 -41.12
C ALA A 3 -39.28 -3.30 -40.00
N PHE A 4 -37.97 -3.08 -39.92
CA PHE A 4 -37.12 -3.57 -38.84
C PHE A 4 -37.34 -2.69 -37.59
N ALA A 5 -37.78 -3.31 -36.51
CA ALA A 5 -37.90 -2.67 -35.20
C ALA A 5 -36.51 -2.46 -34.59
N GLU A 6 -36.22 -1.24 -34.16
CA GLU A 6 -35.01 -0.88 -33.42
C GLU A 6 -35.19 -1.28 -31.95
N GLU A 7 -34.43 -2.26 -31.46
CA GLU A 7 -34.43 -2.63 -30.04
C GLU A 7 -33.80 -1.52 -29.19
N PRO A 8 -34.45 -1.09 -28.08
CA PRO A 8 -33.87 -0.12 -27.16
C PRO A 8 -32.66 -0.74 -26.49
N ARG A 9 -31.48 -0.18 -26.78
CA ARG A 9 -30.21 -0.58 -26.18
C ARG A 9 -30.29 -0.19 -24.70
N MET A 10 -30.60 -1.14 -23.83
CA MET A 10 -30.46 -0.95 -22.39
C MET A 10 -29.01 -0.59 -22.11
N SER A 11 -28.77 0.69 -21.85
CA SER A 11 -27.49 1.20 -21.37
C SER A 11 -27.21 0.53 -20.03
N VAL A 12 -26.27 -0.42 -20.03
CA VAL A 12 -25.76 -1.01 -18.78
C VAL A 12 -25.17 0.13 -17.96
N PRO A 13 -25.66 0.42 -16.74
CA PRO A 13 -25.03 1.38 -15.88
C PRO A 13 -23.62 0.88 -15.57
N THR A 14 -22.60 1.56 -16.09
CA THR A 14 -21.21 1.37 -15.64
C THR A 14 -21.14 1.85 -14.21
N ALA A 15 -21.36 0.94 -13.26
CA ALA A 15 -21.09 1.21 -11.86
C ALA A 15 -19.61 1.59 -11.73
N PRO A 16 -19.27 2.66 -10.99
CA PRO A 16 -17.89 3.03 -10.76
C PRO A 16 -17.16 1.83 -10.14
N VAL A 17 -16.05 1.41 -10.76
CA VAL A 17 -15.14 0.41 -10.19
C VAL A 17 -14.55 1.04 -8.94
N VAL A 18 -15.14 0.73 -7.78
CA VAL A 18 -14.57 1.10 -6.50
C VAL A 18 -13.33 0.22 -6.32
N PRO A 19 -12.13 0.79 -6.14
CA PRO A 19 -10.94 0.01 -5.84
C PRO A 19 -11.23 -0.85 -4.60
N SER A 20 -11.09 -2.17 -4.74
CA SER A 20 -11.29 -3.08 -3.63
C SER A 20 -10.31 -2.71 -2.52
N ALA A 21 -10.80 -2.55 -1.28
CA ALA A 21 -9.94 -2.26 -0.15
C ALA A 21 -8.88 -3.37 -0.04
N PRO A 22 -7.61 -3.04 0.25
CA PRO A 22 -6.58 -4.07 0.41
C PRO A 22 -7.03 -5.09 1.46
N ALA A 23 -7.01 -6.38 1.09
CA ALA A 23 -7.32 -7.44 2.04
C ALA A 23 -6.34 -7.36 3.21
N VAL A 24 -6.85 -7.48 4.44
CA VAL A 24 -6.01 -7.48 5.64
C VAL A 24 -5.07 -8.69 5.55
N PRO A 25 -3.74 -8.50 5.62
CA PRO A 25 -2.80 -9.59 5.47
C PRO A 25 -2.88 -10.56 6.66
N GLU A 26 -2.83 -11.87 6.38
CA GLU A 26 -2.82 -12.91 7.42
C GLU A 26 -1.54 -12.91 8.26
N LYS A 27 -0.43 -12.43 7.70
CA LYS A 27 0.87 -12.30 8.36
C LYS A 27 1.67 -11.14 7.76
N ILE A 28 2.54 -10.55 8.58
CA ILE A 28 3.40 -9.44 8.19
C ILE A 28 4.86 -9.85 8.39
N VAL A 29 5.70 -9.57 7.39
CA VAL A 29 7.14 -9.86 7.45
C VAL A 29 7.92 -8.58 7.20
N ILE A 30 8.77 -8.19 8.16
CA ILE A 30 9.66 -7.04 8.07
C ILE A 30 11.09 -7.56 7.96
N VAL A 31 11.61 -7.66 6.74
CA VAL A 31 12.98 -8.14 6.50
C VAL A 31 13.97 -6.99 6.71
N LEU A 32 14.94 -7.18 7.59
CA LEU A 32 15.97 -6.18 7.91
C LEU A 32 17.34 -6.59 7.37
N ALA A 33 18.20 -5.61 7.12
CA ALA A 33 19.60 -5.89 6.84
C ALA A 33 20.29 -6.47 8.08
N ALA A 34 20.99 -7.59 7.93
CA ALA A 34 21.69 -8.28 9.01
C ALA A 34 22.88 -7.48 9.59
N THR A 35 23.30 -6.42 8.91
CA THR A 35 24.39 -5.53 9.34
C THR A 35 23.93 -4.46 10.33
N LEU A 36 22.63 -4.34 10.61
CA LEU A 36 22.12 -3.35 11.55
C LEU A 36 22.42 -3.76 13.00
N GLY A 37 22.92 -2.82 13.80
CA GLY A 37 22.98 -3.00 15.25
C GLY A 37 21.58 -3.06 15.87
N VAL A 38 21.46 -3.62 17.09
CA VAL A 38 20.16 -3.89 17.74
C VAL A 38 19.27 -2.64 17.80
N GLY A 39 19.82 -1.48 18.22
CA GLY A 39 19.06 -0.23 18.29
C GLY A 39 18.59 0.27 16.91
N GLN A 40 19.39 0.07 15.87
CA GLN A 40 19.02 0.44 14.50
C GLN A 40 17.93 -0.49 13.96
N ALA A 41 18.05 -1.79 14.21
CA ALA A 41 17.05 -2.78 13.81
C ALA A 41 15.70 -2.52 14.48
N ALA A 42 15.69 -2.19 15.78
CA ALA A 42 14.49 -1.82 16.51
C ALA A 42 13.84 -0.55 15.93
N ASN A 43 14.63 0.49 15.68
CA ASN A 43 14.13 1.74 15.09
C ASN A 43 13.52 1.52 13.70
N VAL A 44 14.24 0.83 12.80
CA VAL A 44 13.76 0.56 11.44
C VAL A 44 12.48 -0.27 11.46
N SER A 45 12.40 -1.29 12.34
CA SER A 45 11.19 -2.09 12.52
C SER A 45 10.00 -1.25 12.95
N ALA A 46 10.19 -0.36 13.93
CA ALA A 46 9.15 0.53 14.42
C ALA A 46 8.65 1.48 13.33
N CYS A 47 9.56 2.09 12.56
CA CYS A 47 9.18 2.98 11.45
C CYS A 47 8.39 2.25 10.36
N LEU A 48 8.83 1.04 9.97
CA LEU A 48 8.15 0.24 8.95
C LEU A 48 6.76 -0.22 9.44
N ALA A 49 6.65 -0.66 10.69
CA ALA A 49 5.38 -1.06 11.29
C ALA A 49 4.40 0.13 11.39
N ALA A 50 4.88 1.31 11.77
CA ALA A 50 4.05 2.51 11.84
C ALA A 50 3.54 2.95 10.45
N GLY A 51 4.38 2.89 9.43
CA GLY A 51 3.96 3.16 8.05
C GLY A 51 2.92 2.17 7.55
N LEU A 52 3.07 0.89 7.89
CA LEU A 52 2.11 -0.15 7.55
C LEU A 52 0.75 0.07 8.26
N ALA A 53 0.79 0.46 9.54
CA ALA A 53 -0.40 0.82 10.31
C ALA A 53 -1.21 1.95 9.66
N ALA A 54 -0.52 2.96 9.13
CA ALA A 54 -1.13 4.10 8.47
C ALA A 54 -1.72 3.73 7.09
N ALA A 55 -1.10 2.78 6.38
CA ALA A 55 -1.52 2.36 5.05
C ALA A 55 -2.67 1.33 5.06
N LEU A 56 -2.83 0.56 6.15
CA LEU A 56 -3.81 -0.53 6.25
C LEU A 56 -4.80 -0.29 7.41
N PRO A 57 -5.95 0.35 7.15
CA PRO A 57 -6.99 0.48 8.16
C PRO A 57 -7.52 -0.90 8.59
N GLY A 58 -7.75 -1.09 9.90
CA GLY A 58 -8.26 -2.35 10.45
C GLY A 58 -7.20 -3.39 10.82
N TRP A 59 -5.91 -3.04 10.74
CA TRP A 59 -4.83 -3.94 11.18
C TRP A 59 -4.66 -4.01 12.71
N ALA A 60 -5.14 -2.99 13.42
CA ALA A 60 -5.04 -2.89 14.88
C ALA A 60 -6.24 -3.60 15.53
N GLY A 61 -5.97 -4.34 16.59
CA GLY A 61 -7.02 -4.94 17.40
C GLY A 61 -7.78 -3.92 18.27
N PRO A 62 -8.61 -4.39 19.21
CA PRO A 62 -9.19 -3.54 20.23
C PRO A 62 -8.10 -2.98 21.18
N PRO A 63 -8.34 -1.84 21.85
CA PRO A 63 -7.48 -1.35 22.92
C PRO A 63 -7.27 -2.42 24.00
N LEU A 64 -6.05 -2.48 24.53
CA LEU A 64 -5.71 -3.39 25.62
C LEU A 64 -6.10 -2.75 26.97
N ARG A 65 -6.34 -3.57 27.98
CA ARG A 65 -6.48 -3.14 29.37
C ARG A 65 -5.44 -3.83 30.22
N ASP A 66 -4.82 -3.07 31.09
CA ASP A 66 -3.93 -3.62 32.12
C ASP A 66 -4.75 -4.18 33.31
N PRO A 67 -4.11 -4.81 34.31
CA PRO A 67 -4.80 -5.36 35.47
C PRO A 67 -5.57 -4.33 36.31
N ASP A 68 -5.18 -3.06 36.27
CA ASP A 68 -5.85 -1.96 36.99
C ASP A 68 -7.02 -1.37 36.17
N GLY A 69 -7.25 -1.89 34.97
CA GLY A 69 -8.32 -1.48 34.07
C GLY A 69 -8.00 -0.28 33.19
N MET A 70 -6.75 0.21 33.21
CA MET A 70 -6.32 1.35 32.42
C MET A 70 -6.18 0.98 30.94
N PRO A 71 -6.68 1.82 30.01
CA PRO A 71 -6.58 1.55 28.59
C PRO A 71 -5.16 1.79 28.07
N SER A 72 -4.67 0.85 27.26
CA SER A 72 -3.42 0.97 26.50
C SER A 72 -3.72 0.95 24.99
N PRO A 73 -2.87 1.58 24.16
CA PRO A 73 -3.01 1.53 22.71
C PRO A 73 -3.17 0.10 22.18
N ALA A 74 -3.98 -0.05 21.14
CA ALA A 74 -4.14 -1.33 20.46
C ALA A 74 -2.84 -1.78 19.81
N ILE A 75 -2.63 -3.09 19.78
CA ILE A 75 -1.54 -3.74 19.06
C ILE A 75 -2.06 -4.37 17.77
N PRO A 76 -1.18 -4.65 16.78
CA PRO A 76 -1.55 -5.40 15.59
C PRO A 76 -2.10 -6.77 15.96
N HIS A 77 -3.21 -7.18 15.33
CA HIS A 77 -3.72 -8.55 15.48
C HIS A 77 -3.00 -9.58 14.57
N PRO A 78 -2.49 -9.23 13.37
CA PRO A 78 -1.70 -10.17 12.59
C PRO A 78 -0.31 -10.37 13.21
N PRO A 79 0.27 -11.58 13.13
CA PRO A 79 1.63 -11.83 13.55
C PRO A 79 2.64 -11.05 12.69
N ILE A 80 3.63 -10.43 13.35
CA ILE A 80 4.75 -9.73 12.73
C ILE A 80 6.03 -10.55 12.94
N ILE A 81 6.69 -10.93 11.85
CA ILE A 81 7.96 -11.67 11.85
C ILE A 81 9.08 -10.77 11.34
N VAL A 82 10.19 -10.69 12.07
CA VAL A 82 11.30 -9.78 11.76
C VAL A 82 12.60 -10.56 11.51
N PRO A 83 12.81 -11.11 10.30
CA PRO A 83 14.05 -11.80 9.98
C PRO A 83 15.16 -10.83 9.58
N ALA A 84 16.40 -11.19 9.90
CA ALA A 84 17.59 -10.54 9.40
C ALA A 84 18.08 -11.25 8.11
N ALA A 85 18.48 -10.46 7.10
CA ALA A 85 18.94 -10.97 5.83
C ALA A 85 20.22 -10.27 5.35
N ALA A 86 21.10 -11.02 4.68
CA ALA A 86 22.24 -10.44 3.98
C ALA A 86 21.77 -9.54 2.81
N PRO A 87 22.56 -8.54 2.38
CA PRO A 87 22.14 -7.58 1.35
C PRO A 87 21.63 -8.20 0.04
N VAL A 88 22.28 -9.27 -0.43
CA VAL A 88 21.84 -10.03 -1.62
C VAL A 88 20.43 -10.61 -1.45
N ARG A 89 20.12 -11.17 -0.27
CA ARG A 89 18.80 -11.74 0.02
C ARG A 89 17.75 -10.63 0.21
N LEU A 90 18.13 -9.53 0.84
CA LEU A 90 17.25 -8.37 1.02
C LEU A 90 16.84 -7.76 -0.33
N ALA A 91 17.77 -7.66 -1.28
CA ALA A 91 17.49 -7.17 -2.63
C ALA A 91 16.45 -8.04 -3.37
N GLN A 92 16.43 -9.35 -3.11
CA GLN A 92 15.46 -10.29 -3.67
C GLN A 92 14.04 -10.11 -3.09
N CYS A 93 13.90 -9.47 -1.93
CA CYS A 93 12.59 -9.19 -1.33
C CYS A 93 11.89 -7.97 -1.93
N ARG A 94 12.57 -7.17 -2.76
CA ARG A 94 12.00 -5.96 -3.35
C ARG A 94 11.11 -6.34 -4.54
N PRO A 95 9.87 -5.81 -4.64
CA PRO A 95 9.07 -5.99 -5.84
C PRO A 95 9.76 -5.36 -7.06
N PRO A 96 9.50 -5.86 -8.27
CA PRO A 96 10.01 -5.24 -9.49
C PRO A 96 9.56 -3.77 -9.55
N PRO A 97 10.38 -2.88 -10.15
CA PRO A 97 9.95 -1.50 -10.37
C PRO A 97 8.65 -1.50 -11.18
N PRO A 98 7.75 -0.53 -10.95
CA PRO A 98 6.57 -0.38 -11.78
C PRO A 98 7.00 -0.18 -13.25
N PRO A 99 6.21 -0.66 -14.22
CA PRO A 99 6.49 -0.42 -15.63
C PRO A 99 6.55 1.10 -15.87
N PRO A 100 7.43 1.57 -16.77
CA PRO A 100 7.54 2.99 -17.00
C PRO A 100 6.25 3.49 -17.66
N PRO A 101 5.84 4.74 -17.42
CA PRO A 101 4.60 5.27 -17.98
C PRO A 101 4.64 5.23 -19.52
N PRO A 102 3.48 5.11 -20.19
CA PRO A 102 3.38 5.16 -21.64
C PRO A 102 4.00 6.45 -22.17
N GLU A 103 4.62 6.38 -23.35
CA GLU A 103 5.46 7.45 -23.92
C GLU A 103 4.69 8.77 -24.05
N ASP A 104 3.39 8.70 -24.35
CA ASP A 104 2.49 9.86 -24.45
C ASP A 104 2.34 10.62 -23.12
N ALA A 105 2.39 9.92 -21.98
CA ALA A 105 2.33 10.53 -20.66
C ALA A 105 3.66 11.19 -20.25
N ARG A 106 4.79 10.77 -20.84
CA ARG A 106 6.10 11.39 -20.59
C ARG A 106 6.21 12.74 -21.28
N THR A 107 5.64 12.88 -22.48
CA THR A 107 5.67 14.11 -23.27
C THR A 107 4.75 15.19 -22.68
N ALA A 108 3.65 14.80 -22.03
CA ALA A 108 2.72 15.72 -21.37
C ALA A 108 3.32 16.43 -20.14
N GLY A 109 4.23 15.79 -19.41
CA GLY A 109 4.85 16.35 -18.19
C GLY A 109 5.98 17.35 -18.44
N LEU A 110 6.44 17.50 -19.68
CA LEU A 110 7.55 18.38 -20.08
C LEU A 110 7.09 19.70 -20.72
N GLN A 111 5.78 20.00 -20.75
CA GLN A 111 5.34 21.35 -21.07
C GLN A 111 5.77 22.32 -19.96
N ALA A 112 6.94 22.94 -20.17
CA ALA A 112 7.47 24.01 -19.33
C ALA A 112 6.42 25.13 -19.20
N PRO A 113 6.26 25.75 -18.01
CA PRO A 113 5.40 26.91 -17.87
C PRO A 113 5.95 28.04 -18.75
N SER A 114 5.19 28.41 -19.78
CA SER A 114 5.45 29.57 -20.62
C SER A 114 5.66 30.79 -19.72
N ARG A 115 6.88 31.31 -19.66
CA ARG A 115 7.16 32.58 -18.98
C ARG A 115 6.39 33.67 -19.70
N HIS A 116 5.33 34.18 -19.09
CA HIS A 116 4.74 35.46 -19.47
C HIS A 116 5.78 36.54 -19.12
N ALA A 117 6.37 37.15 -20.15
CA ALA A 117 7.15 38.38 -20.01
C ALA A 117 6.18 39.58 -20.03
N PRO A 118 6.46 40.65 -19.28
CA PRO A 118 5.60 41.85 -19.19
C PRO A 118 5.54 42.66 -20.48
#